data_AF-A0A954F708-F1
#
_entry.id   AF-A0A954F708-F1
#
_cell.length_a   1.000
_cell.length_b   1.000
_cell.length_c   1.000
_cell.angle_alpha   90.00
_cell.angle_beta   90.00
_cell.angle_gamma   90.00
#
_symmetry.space_group_name_H-M   'P 1'
#
loop_
_entity.id
_entity.type
_entity.pdbx_description
1 polymer ?
#
loop_
_entity_poly.entity_id
_entity_poly.type
_entity_poly.pdbx_seq_one_letter_code
_entity_poly.pdbx_strand_id
1 'polypeptide(L)'
;HRQAHKAGVRSSATMMFGNVETIPERIEHLMRLRDLQDETGGFTAFASWNTQPEGVPQEHLFPRTTTPAEYLRVQSIARIVLDNFDHMQTSYVTQGMKMAQVSLAFGCDDFGGTMLEENVVSAAGCFHLESIQKIESLIRNAGYEPLQRNSWYGISDERFSGETWPQNREQAATHIGAPEAMRQAALASRPSA
;
A
#
# COMPACT_ATOMS: atom_id res chain seq x y z
N HIS A 1 0.15 14.95 8.39
CA HIS A 1 0.47 14.99 6.95
C HIS A 1 0.81 16.39 6.45
N ARG A 2 -0.13 17.32 6.22
CA ARG A 2 0.14 18.66 5.63
C ARG A 2 1.39 19.37 6.17
N GLN A 3 1.50 19.55 7.49
CA GLN A 3 2.65 20.24 8.10
C GLN A 3 3.96 19.45 7.94
N ALA A 4 3.90 18.13 8.03
CA ALA A 4 5.06 17.26 7.81
C ALA A 4 5.56 17.36 6.37
N HIS A 5 4.65 17.33 5.38
CA HIS A 5 4.99 17.46 3.96
C HIS A 5 5.62 18.82 3.66
N LYS A 6 5.08 19.91 4.25
CA LYS A 6 5.68 21.26 4.16
C LYS A 6 7.08 21.36 4.78
N ALA A 7 7.39 20.48 5.75
CA ALA A 7 8.73 20.36 6.34
C ALA A 7 9.63 19.36 5.59
N GLY A 8 9.25 18.91 4.39
CA GLY A 8 10.01 17.95 3.58
C GLY A 8 9.95 16.51 4.10
N VAL A 9 9.03 16.20 5.01
CA VAL A 9 8.84 14.83 5.53
C VAL A 9 7.79 14.12 4.69
N ARG A 10 8.20 13.02 4.05
CA ARG A 10 7.33 12.12 3.31
C ARG A 10 6.62 11.15 4.27
N SER A 11 5.42 10.68 3.90
CA SER A 11 4.69 9.70 4.73
C SER A 11 3.81 8.77 3.91
N SER A 12 3.33 7.68 4.50
CA SER A 12 2.24 6.87 3.93
C SER A 12 0.89 7.34 4.45
N ALA A 13 -0.17 6.99 3.73
CA ALA A 13 -1.55 7.09 4.18
C ALA A 13 -2.15 5.70 4.36
N THR A 14 -3.12 5.57 5.26
CA THR A 14 -3.77 4.30 5.54
C THR A 14 -5.27 4.46 5.72
N MET A 15 -6.02 3.42 5.36
CA MET A 15 -7.44 3.32 5.64
C MET A 15 -7.81 1.93 6.15
N MET A 16 -8.20 1.85 7.42
CA MET A 16 -8.91 0.70 7.95
C MET A 16 -10.39 0.80 7.55
N PHE A 17 -10.97 -0.29 7.05
CA PHE A 17 -12.38 -0.37 6.68
C PHE A 17 -13.02 -1.66 7.20
N GLY A 18 -14.34 -1.77 7.11
CA GLY A 18 -15.08 -2.92 7.63
C GLY A 18 -15.38 -2.82 9.12
N ASN A 19 -15.26 -1.64 9.72
CA ASN A 19 -15.76 -1.34 11.04
C ASN A 19 -17.18 -0.75 10.93
N VAL A 20 -17.45 0.35 11.63
CA VAL A 20 -18.75 1.01 11.71
C VAL A 20 -18.96 2.02 10.58
N GLU A 21 -17.97 2.22 9.71
CA GLU A 21 -18.03 3.23 8.65
C GLU A 21 -18.90 2.80 7.46
N THR A 22 -19.52 3.80 6.85
CA THR A 22 -20.36 3.67 5.65
C THR A 22 -19.52 3.74 4.37
N ILE A 23 -20.07 3.26 3.26
CA ILE A 23 -19.41 3.39 1.94
C ILE A 23 -19.11 4.85 1.58
N PRO A 24 -20.04 5.82 1.75
CA PRO A 24 -19.72 7.23 1.52
C PRO A 24 -18.55 7.75 2.35
N GLU A 25 -18.41 7.33 3.61
CA GLU A 25 -17.28 7.73 4.46
C GLU A 25 -15.94 7.17 3.97
N ARG A 26 -15.92 5.94 3.41
CA ARG A 26 -14.72 5.39 2.76
C ARG A 26 -14.32 6.22 1.54
N ILE A 27 -15.29 6.60 0.72
CA ILE A 27 -15.01 7.41 -0.48
C ILE A 27 -14.55 8.82 -0.08
N GLU A 28 -15.21 9.45 0.88
CA GLU A 28 -14.80 10.74 1.44
C GLU A 28 -13.36 10.69 1.98
N HIS A 29 -12.98 9.60 2.66
CA HIS A 29 -11.60 9.41 3.12
C HIS A 29 -10.62 9.42 1.94
N LEU A 30 -10.88 8.63 0.89
CA LEU A 30 -10.03 8.56 -0.30
C LEU A 30 -9.93 9.92 -1.01
N MET A 31 -11.05 10.64 -1.15
CA MET A 31 -11.08 11.98 -1.75
C MET A 31 -10.22 12.97 -0.96
N ARG A 32 -10.31 12.98 0.38
CA ARG A 32 -9.46 13.84 1.22
C ARG A 32 -7.97 13.53 1.09
N LEU A 33 -7.62 12.25 0.98
CA LEU A 33 -6.23 11.85 0.74
C LEU A 33 -5.74 12.33 -0.62
N ARG A 34 -6.55 12.16 -1.66
CA ARG A 34 -6.28 12.64 -3.02
C ARG A 34 -6.07 14.16 -3.04
N ASP A 35 -6.99 14.93 -2.47
CA ASP A 35 -6.91 16.40 -2.45
C ASP A 35 -5.66 16.89 -1.70
N LEU A 36 -5.33 16.23 -0.58
CA LEU A 36 -4.12 16.55 0.18
C LEU A 36 -2.84 16.18 -0.59
N GLN A 37 -2.88 15.10 -1.36
CA GLN A 37 -1.79 14.71 -2.23
C GLN A 37 -1.62 15.70 -3.40
N ASP A 38 -2.69 16.19 -3.99
CA ASP A 38 -2.62 17.26 -5.00
C ASP A 38 -2.01 18.55 -4.44
N GLU A 39 -2.30 18.90 -3.18
CA GLU A 39 -1.73 20.10 -2.56
C GLU A 39 -0.26 19.94 -2.17
N THR A 40 0.16 18.76 -1.72
CA THR A 40 1.45 18.60 -1.03
C THR A 40 2.42 17.63 -1.69
N GLY A 41 1.92 16.71 -2.52
CA GLY A 41 2.67 15.63 -3.16
C GLY A 41 3.37 14.66 -2.21
N GLY A 42 3.21 14.79 -0.89
CA GLY A 42 4.11 14.23 0.13
C GLY A 42 3.83 12.78 0.53
N PHE A 43 2.75 12.18 0.04
CA PHE A 43 2.50 10.77 0.27
C PHE A 43 3.34 9.89 -0.65
N THR A 44 3.88 8.80 -0.12
CA THR A 44 4.64 7.80 -0.88
C THR A 44 3.79 6.59 -1.25
N ALA A 45 2.94 6.14 -0.34
CA ALA A 45 2.08 4.99 -0.57
C ALA A 45 0.77 5.08 0.20
N PHE A 46 -0.20 4.30 -0.25
CA PHE A 46 -1.44 4.03 0.45
C PHE A 46 -1.57 2.55 0.78
N ALA A 47 -2.06 2.23 1.99
CA ALA A 47 -2.40 0.88 2.40
C ALA A 47 -3.83 0.82 2.95
N SER A 48 -4.57 -0.23 2.59
CA SER A 48 -5.87 -0.51 3.20
C SER A 48 -5.89 -1.89 3.85
N TRP A 49 -6.63 -2.03 4.94
CA TRP A 49 -6.86 -3.32 5.58
C TRP A 49 -8.26 -3.36 6.18
N ASN A 50 -8.81 -4.56 6.27
CA ASN A 50 -10.06 -4.75 6.97
C ASN A 50 -9.86 -4.77 8.49
N THR A 51 -10.87 -4.33 9.21
CA THR A 51 -10.97 -4.54 10.65
C THR A 51 -10.98 -6.03 10.96
N GLN A 52 -10.18 -6.43 11.95
CA GLN A 52 -10.16 -7.76 12.54
C GLN A 52 -10.95 -7.67 13.86
N PRO A 53 -12.25 -8.01 13.86
CA PRO A 53 -13.13 -7.73 14.99
C PRO A 53 -12.92 -8.69 16.16
N GLU A 54 -12.33 -9.87 15.92
CA GLU A 54 -12.15 -10.91 16.92
C GLU A 54 -11.19 -10.47 18.04
N GLY A 55 -11.60 -10.63 19.30
CA GLY A 55 -10.71 -10.48 20.44
C GLY A 55 -10.46 -9.05 20.92
N VAL A 56 -11.19 -8.04 20.39
CA VAL A 56 -11.16 -6.67 20.89
C VAL A 56 -12.42 -6.33 21.71
N PRO A 57 -12.36 -5.48 22.76
CA PRO A 57 -13.52 -5.20 23.63
C PRO A 57 -14.77 -4.67 22.90
N GLN A 58 -14.57 -4.03 21.75
CA GLN A 58 -15.60 -3.43 20.91
C GLN A 58 -16.11 -4.36 19.79
N GLU A 59 -15.75 -5.65 19.80
CA GLU A 59 -16.13 -6.62 18.76
C GLU A 59 -17.62 -6.55 18.39
N HIS A 60 -18.49 -6.42 19.39
CA HIS A 60 -19.95 -6.31 19.25
C HIS A 60 -20.46 -5.10 18.46
N LEU A 61 -19.62 -4.07 18.26
CA LEU A 61 -19.95 -2.89 17.45
C LEU A 61 -19.66 -3.10 15.96
N PHE A 62 -18.87 -4.11 15.61
CA PHE A 62 -18.48 -4.34 14.22
C PHE A 62 -19.50 -5.23 13.52
N PRO A 63 -19.96 -4.84 12.32
CA PRO A 63 -21.08 -5.50 11.67
C PRO A 63 -20.77 -6.93 11.24
N ARG A 64 -19.52 -7.18 10.78
CA ARG A 64 -18.96 -8.50 10.44
C ARG A 64 -17.53 -8.36 9.93
N THR A 65 -16.77 -9.45 9.97
CA THR A 65 -15.52 -9.58 9.20
C THR A 65 -15.82 -9.42 7.70
N THR A 66 -15.07 -8.55 7.04
CA THR A 66 -15.22 -8.35 5.58
C THR A 66 -14.69 -9.56 4.82
N THR A 67 -15.26 -9.80 3.65
CA THR A 67 -14.76 -10.89 2.77
C THR A 67 -13.49 -10.47 2.02
N PRO A 68 -12.67 -11.43 1.56
CA PRO A 68 -11.54 -11.13 0.68
C PRO A 68 -11.94 -10.38 -0.60
N ALA A 69 -13.13 -10.66 -1.13
CA ALA A 69 -13.67 -9.95 -2.29
C ALA A 69 -13.96 -8.47 -2.00
N GLU A 70 -14.39 -8.14 -0.78
CA GLU A 70 -14.55 -6.75 -0.35
C GLU A 70 -13.22 -6.04 -0.19
N TYR A 71 -12.20 -6.72 0.35
CA TYR A 71 -10.84 -6.18 0.41
C TYR A 71 -10.30 -5.83 -0.98
N LEU A 72 -10.34 -6.78 -1.92
CA LEU A 72 -9.87 -6.53 -3.29
C LEU A 72 -10.64 -5.41 -3.97
N ARG A 73 -11.97 -5.31 -3.73
CA ARG A 73 -12.79 -4.22 -4.25
C ARG A 73 -12.35 -2.86 -3.70
N VAL A 74 -12.16 -2.73 -2.38
CA VAL A 74 -11.72 -1.48 -1.75
C VAL A 74 -10.31 -1.12 -2.25
N GLN A 75 -9.40 -2.09 -2.32
CA GLN A 75 -8.04 -1.89 -2.82
C GLN A 75 -8.01 -1.39 -4.26
N SER A 76 -8.82 -1.97 -5.16
CA SER A 76 -8.90 -1.53 -6.55
C SER A 76 -9.55 -0.16 -6.70
N ILE A 77 -10.59 0.14 -5.91
CA ILE A 77 -11.19 1.49 -5.89
C ILE A 77 -10.14 2.51 -5.44
N ALA A 78 -9.36 2.21 -4.40
CA ALA A 78 -8.29 3.09 -3.95
C ALA A 78 -7.25 3.35 -5.05
N ARG A 79 -6.80 2.32 -5.79
CA ARG A 79 -5.86 2.48 -6.93
C ARG A 79 -6.41 3.38 -8.04
N ILE A 80 -7.71 3.35 -8.28
CA ILE A 80 -8.38 4.17 -9.31
C ILE A 80 -8.56 5.62 -8.82
N VAL A 81 -9.03 5.80 -7.58
CA VAL A 81 -9.32 7.13 -7.02
C VAL A 81 -8.05 7.90 -6.69
N LEU A 82 -7.03 7.23 -6.14
CA LEU A 82 -5.74 7.81 -5.77
C LEU A 82 -4.75 7.73 -6.94
N ASP A 83 -5.11 8.33 -8.07
CA ASP A 83 -4.26 8.40 -9.27
C ASP A 83 -2.95 9.19 -9.06
N ASN A 84 -2.89 9.99 -8.01
CA ASN A 84 -1.74 10.81 -7.59
C ASN A 84 -0.89 10.18 -6.47
N PHE A 85 -1.16 8.92 -6.11
CA PHE A 85 -0.28 8.10 -5.27
C PHE A 85 0.55 7.18 -6.16
N ASP A 86 1.87 7.18 -5.99
CA ASP A 86 2.75 6.30 -6.76
C ASP A 86 2.48 4.83 -6.42
N HIS A 87 2.47 4.51 -5.12
CA HIS A 87 2.49 3.13 -4.64
C HIS A 87 1.23 2.73 -3.86
N MET A 88 0.81 1.47 -4.04
CA MET A 88 -0.22 0.81 -3.25
C MET A 88 0.36 -0.40 -2.53
N GLN A 89 0.31 -0.35 -1.19
CA GLN A 89 0.85 -1.40 -0.35
C GLN A 89 -0.17 -2.53 -0.13
N THR A 90 0.29 -3.77 -0.22
CA THR A 90 -0.47 -4.95 0.20
C THR A 90 -0.65 -4.95 1.73
N SER A 91 -1.68 -5.63 2.20
CA SER A 91 -1.90 -5.88 3.62
C SER A 91 -1.57 -7.35 3.98
N TYR A 92 -0.38 -7.84 3.60
CA TYR A 92 -0.05 -9.26 3.78
C TYR A 92 -0.05 -9.71 5.25
N VAL A 93 0.21 -8.79 6.19
CA VAL A 93 0.23 -9.07 7.63
C VAL A 93 -1.16 -9.45 8.13
N THR A 94 -2.20 -8.80 7.60
CA THR A 94 -3.59 -8.99 8.02
C THR A 94 -4.34 -9.94 7.08
N GLN A 95 -4.07 -9.89 5.77
CA GLN A 95 -4.74 -10.70 4.74
C GLN A 95 -4.03 -12.02 4.44
N GLY A 96 -2.78 -12.18 4.85
CA GLY A 96 -1.92 -13.29 4.49
C GLY A 96 -1.29 -13.18 3.09
N MET A 97 -0.24 -13.98 2.87
CA MET A 97 0.60 -13.93 1.67
C MET A 97 -0.13 -14.26 0.37
N LYS A 98 -1.08 -15.20 0.42
CA LYS A 98 -1.86 -15.57 -0.77
C LYS A 98 -2.67 -14.38 -1.27
N MET A 99 -3.27 -13.62 -0.35
CA MET A 99 -4.05 -12.44 -0.72
C MET A 99 -3.16 -11.30 -1.21
N ALA A 100 -1.99 -11.12 -0.58
CA ALA A 100 -1.00 -10.15 -1.05
C ALA A 100 -0.52 -10.43 -2.49
N GLN A 101 -0.31 -11.71 -2.82
CA GLN A 101 0.00 -12.11 -4.19
C GLN A 101 -1.14 -11.78 -5.16
N VAL A 102 -2.39 -12.08 -4.79
CA VAL A 102 -3.57 -11.76 -5.61
C VAL A 102 -3.72 -10.24 -5.77
N SER A 103 -3.49 -9.46 -4.72
CA SER A 103 -3.70 -8.00 -4.76
C SER A 103 -2.77 -7.27 -5.73
N LEU A 104 -1.66 -7.89 -6.16
CA LEU A 104 -0.84 -7.36 -7.25
C LEU A 104 -1.65 -7.15 -8.54
N ALA A 105 -2.56 -8.07 -8.86
CA ALA A 105 -3.47 -7.94 -10.01
C ALA A 105 -4.59 -6.90 -9.77
N PHE A 106 -4.76 -6.43 -8.54
CA PHE A 106 -5.81 -5.49 -8.11
C PHE A 106 -5.26 -4.10 -7.77
N GLY A 107 -4.02 -3.83 -8.20
CA GLY A 107 -3.43 -2.50 -8.18
C GLY A 107 -2.35 -2.27 -7.13
N CYS A 108 -1.98 -3.28 -6.34
CA CYS A 108 -0.83 -3.21 -5.45
C CYS A 108 0.49 -3.39 -6.21
N ASP A 109 1.52 -2.71 -5.76
CA ASP A 109 2.89 -2.81 -6.28
C ASP A 109 3.93 -2.92 -5.15
N ASP A 110 3.52 -2.77 -3.90
CA ASP A 110 4.40 -2.77 -2.74
C ASP A 110 3.99 -3.83 -1.71
N PHE A 111 4.87 -4.80 -1.41
CA PHE A 111 4.63 -5.77 -0.34
C PHE A 111 4.82 -5.18 1.06
N GLY A 112 5.30 -3.96 1.19
CA GLY A 112 5.62 -3.33 2.48
C GLY A 112 7.01 -3.72 2.97
N GLY A 113 7.34 -3.28 4.19
CA GLY A 113 8.61 -3.64 4.82
C GLY A 113 8.60 -5.08 5.33
N THR A 114 9.72 -5.80 5.16
CA THR A 114 9.94 -7.07 5.84
C THR A 114 10.06 -6.82 7.33
N MET A 115 9.00 -7.14 8.08
CA MET A 115 8.99 -6.96 9.52
C MET A 115 9.95 -7.97 10.15
N LEU A 116 10.97 -7.48 10.86
CA LEU A 116 11.91 -8.34 11.60
C LEU A 116 11.31 -8.84 12.92
N GLU A 117 10.39 -8.05 13.48
CA GLU A 117 9.64 -8.35 14.71
C GLU A 117 8.34 -7.53 14.63
N GLU A 118 7.18 -8.17 14.78
CA GLU A 118 5.89 -7.47 14.74
C GLU A 118 5.05 -7.84 15.97
N ASN A 119 5.03 -6.92 16.94
CA ASN A 119 4.39 -7.11 18.24
C ASN A 119 2.96 -6.56 18.30
N VAL A 120 2.49 -5.81 17.28
CA VAL A 120 1.16 -5.19 17.32
C VAL A 120 0.08 -6.11 16.76
N VAL A 121 0.37 -6.84 15.67
CA VAL A 121 -0.60 -7.77 15.06
C VAL A 121 -0.60 -9.15 15.74
N SER A 122 0.46 -9.49 16.49
CA SER A 122 0.50 -10.71 17.31
C SER A 122 -0.57 -10.71 18.42
N ALA A 123 -0.92 -9.53 18.95
CA ALA A 123 -2.01 -9.38 19.91
C ALA A 123 -3.41 -9.62 19.30
N ALA A 124 -3.56 -9.50 17.98
CA ALA A 124 -4.79 -9.72 17.23
C ALA A 124 -4.86 -11.12 16.56
N GLY A 125 -3.94 -12.03 16.90
CA GLY A 125 -3.96 -13.43 16.43
C GLY A 125 -3.61 -13.66 14.96
N CYS A 126 -3.23 -12.63 14.20
CA CYS A 126 -2.84 -12.73 12.79
C CYS A 126 -1.32 -12.56 12.65
N PHE A 127 -0.59 -13.63 12.30
CA PHE A 127 0.87 -13.58 12.17
C PHE A 127 1.37 -14.30 10.93
N HIS A 128 2.02 -13.55 10.04
CA HIS A 128 2.72 -14.07 8.87
C HIS A 128 4.06 -13.32 8.69
N LEU A 129 5.11 -13.75 9.39
CA LEU A 129 6.48 -13.37 9.03
C LEU A 129 7.00 -14.36 7.99
N GLU A 130 7.49 -13.83 6.87
CA GLU A 130 7.87 -14.62 5.70
C GLU A 130 9.25 -14.18 5.19
N SER A 131 10.00 -15.13 4.65
CA SER A 131 11.34 -14.84 4.13
C SER A 131 11.27 -13.98 2.87
N ILE A 132 12.31 -13.17 2.63
CA ILE A 132 12.46 -12.39 1.39
C ILE A 132 12.31 -13.30 0.17
N GLN A 133 12.93 -14.48 0.20
CA GLN A 133 12.86 -15.46 -0.89
C GLN A 133 11.42 -15.92 -1.18
N LYS A 134 10.57 -16.02 -0.15
CA LYS A 134 9.16 -16.38 -0.32
C LYS A 134 8.38 -15.23 -0.98
N ILE A 135 8.60 -13.99 -0.53
CA ILE A 135 7.99 -12.80 -1.13
C ILE A 135 8.39 -12.70 -2.61
N GLU A 136 9.68 -12.80 -2.92
CA GLU A 136 10.17 -12.75 -4.31
C GLU A 136 9.56 -13.86 -5.17
N SER A 137 9.45 -15.08 -4.64
CA SER A 137 8.81 -16.19 -5.36
C SER A 137 7.34 -15.89 -5.67
N LEU A 138 6.59 -15.31 -4.73
CA LEU A 138 5.18 -14.96 -4.96
C LEU A 138 5.03 -13.87 -6.01
N ILE A 139 5.87 -12.84 -5.98
CA ILE A 139 5.88 -11.75 -6.98
C ILE A 139 6.17 -12.32 -8.37
N ARG A 140 7.22 -13.15 -8.51
CA ARG A 140 7.57 -13.81 -9.79
C ARG A 140 6.45 -14.71 -10.30
N ASN A 141 5.84 -15.50 -9.40
CA ASN A 141 4.72 -16.38 -9.75
C ASN A 141 3.46 -15.61 -10.17
N ALA A 142 3.31 -14.35 -9.75
CA ALA A 142 2.26 -13.45 -10.20
C ALA A 142 2.60 -12.74 -11.53
N GLY A 143 3.78 -13.00 -12.11
CA GLY A 143 4.20 -12.41 -13.39
C GLY A 143 4.93 -11.07 -13.27
N TYR A 144 5.33 -10.66 -12.07
CA TYR A 144 6.00 -9.39 -11.81
C TYR A 144 7.48 -9.58 -11.45
N GLU A 145 8.26 -8.50 -11.58
CA GLU A 145 9.66 -8.47 -11.16
C GLU A 145 9.77 -7.97 -9.70
N PRO A 146 10.32 -8.77 -8.77
CA PRO A 146 10.54 -8.32 -7.41
C PRO A 146 11.75 -7.39 -7.35
N LEU A 147 11.55 -6.19 -6.78
CA LEU A 147 12.60 -5.22 -6.51
C LEU A 147 12.60 -4.84 -5.04
N GLN A 148 13.77 -4.87 -4.41
CA GLN A 148 13.96 -4.33 -3.08
C GLN A 148 13.99 -2.79 -3.11
N ARG A 149 13.26 -2.17 -2.18
CA ARG A 149 13.25 -0.71 -1.97
C ARG A 149 13.75 -0.32 -0.58
N ASN A 150 14.19 0.92 -0.46
CA ASN A 150 14.47 1.58 0.81
C ASN A 150 13.18 2.20 1.42
N SER A 151 13.31 2.87 2.57
CA SER A 151 12.19 3.54 3.26
C SER A 151 11.67 4.79 2.55
N TRP A 152 12.46 5.35 1.63
CA TRP A 152 12.12 6.52 0.82
C TRP A 152 11.46 6.14 -0.51
N TYR A 153 11.15 4.86 -0.71
CA TYR A 153 10.63 4.27 -1.96
C TYR A 153 11.60 4.34 -3.15
N GLY A 154 12.89 4.61 -2.90
CA GLY A 154 13.93 4.36 -3.89
C GLY A 154 14.27 2.87 -3.98
N ILE A 155 14.53 2.38 -5.19
CA ILE A 155 15.01 1.03 -5.45
C ILE A 155 16.43 0.90 -4.88
N SER A 156 16.65 -0.11 -4.05
CA SER A 156 17.95 -0.44 -3.45
C SER A 156 18.44 -1.82 -3.89
N ASP A 157 17.78 -2.42 -4.87
CA ASP A 157 18.08 -3.75 -5.39
C ASP A 157 19.30 -3.69 -6.33
N GLU A 158 20.36 -4.44 -6.02
CA GLU A 158 21.57 -4.49 -6.84
C GLU A 158 21.33 -5.08 -8.24
N ARG A 159 20.24 -5.84 -8.42
CA ARG A 159 19.84 -6.41 -9.71
C ARG A 159 19.24 -5.34 -10.65
N PHE A 160 18.84 -4.19 -10.11
CA PHE A 160 18.18 -3.14 -10.86
C PHE A 160 19.18 -2.11 -11.40
N SER A 161 19.16 -1.91 -12.72
CA SER A 161 20.07 -0.99 -13.44
C SER A 161 19.41 0.32 -13.88
N GLY A 162 18.13 0.53 -13.52
CA GLY A 162 17.38 1.73 -13.86
C GLY A 162 17.56 2.89 -12.87
N GLU A 163 16.73 3.92 -13.00
CA GLU A 163 16.72 5.04 -12.07
C GLU A 163 16.22 4.57 -10.70
N THR A 164 17.04 4.75 -9.67
CA THR A 164 16.80 4.18 -8.35
C THR A 164 15.95 5.06 -7.44
N TRP A 165 15.60 6.29 -7.84
CA TRP A 165 14.71 7.16 -7.05
C TRP A 165 15.27 7.45 -5.64
N PRO A 166 14.59 8.17 -4.71
CA PRO A 166 15.26 8.73 -3.54
C PRO A 166 16.02 7.71 -2.68
N GLN A 167 17.31 7.95 -2.48
CA GLN A 167 18.20 7.11 -1.68
C GLN A 167 18.40 7.64 -0.25
N ASN A 168 18.05 8.90 -0.02
CA ASN A 168 18.17 9.57 1.27
C ASN A 168 17.02 10.54 1.50
N ARG A 169 16.99 11.11 2.71
CA ARG A 169 15.93 12.02 3.16
C ARG A 169 15.86 13.29 2.30
N GLU A 170 17.01 13.84 1.91
CA GLU A 170 17.11 15.09 1.16
C GLU A 170 16.51 14.93 -0.25
N GLN A 171 16.82 13.82 -0.91
CA GLN A 171 16.21 13.45 -2.19
C GLN A 171 14.72 13.19 -2.03
N ALA A 172 14.31 12.48 -0.97
CA ALA A 172 12.90 12.17 -0.72
C ALA A 172 12.06 13.43 -0.49
N ALA A 173 12.63 14.43 0.20
CA ALA A 173 11.96 15.70 0.51
C ALA A 173 11.60 16.52 -0.74
N THR A 174 12.35 16.35 -1.82
CA THR A 174 12.17 17.09 -3.08
C THR A 174 11.58 16.25 -4.21
N HIS A 175 11.40 14.96 -3.96
CA HIS A 175 10.86 14.03 -4.91
C HIS A 175 9.35 14.22 -5.13
N ILE A 176 8.93 14.25 -6.39
CA ILE A 176 7.55 14.54 -6.82
C ILE A 176 6.82 13.34 -7.43
N GLY A 177 7.29 12.12 -7.16
CA GLY A 177 6.72 10.89 -7.72
C GLY A 177 7.12 10.65 -9.17
N ALA A 178 6.44 9.70 -9.83
CA ALA A 178 6.70 9.40 -11.23
C ALA A 178 6.22 10.55 -12.11
N PRO A 179 6.99 10.96 -13.13
CA PRO A 179 6.48 11.81 -14.18
C PRO A 179 5.18 11.21 -14.74
N GLU A 180 4.19 12.06 -15.01
CA GLU A 180 2.87 11.63 -15.51
C GLU A 180 2.98 10.69 -16.72
N ALA A 181 3.91 10.97 -17.64
CA ALA A 181 4.17 10.13 -18.81
C ALA A 181 4.56 8.67 -18.45
N MET A 182 5.33 8.47 -17.38
CA MET A 182 5.69 7.13 -16.90
C MET A 182 4.49 6.43 -16.26
N ARG A 183 3.68 7.15 -15.48
CA ARG A 183 2.44 6.59 -14.90
C ARG A 183 1.47 6.12 -15.99
N GLN A 184 1.28 6.93 -17.02
CA GLN A 184 0.42 6.58 -18.16
C GLN A 184 0.97 5.42 -18.99
N ALA A 185 2.28 5.35 -19.20
CA ALA A 185 2.91 4.22 -19.88
C ALA A 185 2.73 2.90 -19.09
N ALA A 186 2.89 2.93 -17.77
CA ALA A 186 2.68 1.78 -16.89
C ALA A 186 1.21 1.32 -16.86
N LEU A 187 0.24 2.24 -16.96
CA LEU A 187 -1.17 1.89 -17.09
C LEU A 187 -1.48 1.26 -18.46
N ALA A 188 -0.85 1.75 -19.53
CA ALA A 188 -1.05 1.26 -20.88
C ALA A 188 -0.37 -0.10 -21.15
N SER A 189 0.71 -0.43 -20.43
CA SER A 189 1.43 -1.69 -20.56
C SER A 189 0.84 -2.84 -19.75
N ARG A 190 -0.26 -2.61 -19.02
CA ARG A 190 -0.94 -3.67 -18.28
C ARG A 190 -1.44 -4.74 -19.25
N PRO A 191 -1.11 -6.04 -19.02
CA PRO A 191 -1.65 -7.11 -19.84
C PRO A 191 -3.18 -7.04 -19.80
N SER A 192 -3.81 -7.13 -20.97
CA SER A 192 -5.26 -7.26 -21.07
C SER A 192 -5.70 -8.50 -20.29
N ALA A 193 -6.62 -8.31 -19.33
CA ALA A 193 -7.23 -9.39 -18.55
C ALA A 193 -7.89 -10.45 -19.44
#